data_AF-A0A0Z8TAV5-F1
#
_entry.id   AF-A0A0Z8TAV5-F1
#
_cell.length_a   1.000
_cell.length_b   1.000
_cell.length_c   1.000
_cell.angle_alpha   90.00
_cell.angle_beta   90.00
_cell.angle_gamma   90.00
#
_symmetry.space_group_name_H-M   'P 1'
#
loop_
_entity.id
_entity.type
_entity.pdbx_description
1 polymer ?
#
loop_
_entity_poly.entity_id
_entity_poly.type
_entity_poly.pdbx_seq_one_letter_code
_entity_poly.pdbx_strand_id
1 'polypeptide(L)'
;MSLENYMPDFALEKAYDVTVESLKKHGIKVVFVDLDNTLIAWNNPDGTPEMRQWLHDLQDAGIPVVVVSNNKYERVKRAVEKFGIEFEAFALKPFTFGINRALKRFDVQPYEVIMIGDQLMTDIRAAKRAGLKSVLVKPLLKTDSINTQINRWRERRTMKKIIAKYGAIDYKREM
;
A
#
# COMPACT_ATOMS: atom_id res chain seq x y z
N MET A 1 11.94 17.78 8.00
CA MET A 1 10.88 16.74 8.09
C MET A 1 11.34 15.68 9.06
N SER A 2 10.54 15.33 10.07
CA SER A 2 10.84 14.24 11.02
C SER A 2 10.87 12.88 10.31
N LEU A 3 11.76 11.98 10.75
CA LEU A 3 11.83 10.58 10.30
C LEU A 3 10.54 9.81 10.61
N GLU A 4 9.79 10.24 11.63
CA GLU A 4 8.50 9.63 12.04
C GLU A 4 7.46 9.66 10.92
N ASN A 5 7.54 10.63 10.01
CA ASN A 5 6.66 10.70 8.83
C ASN A 5 6.87 9.55 7.83
N TYR A 6 7.92 8.74 8.04
CA TYR A 6 8.28 7.58 7.23
C TYR A 6 8.25 6.29 8.04
N MET A 7 7.83 6.33 9.30
CA MET A 7 7.69 5.12 10.12
C MET A 7 6.34 4.47 9.81
N PRO A 8 6.28 3.22 9.34
CA PRO A 8 5.01 2.54 9.17
C PRO A 8 4.41 2.17 10.52
N ASP A 9 3.09 1.96 10.58
CA ASP A 9 2.43 1.42 11.78
C ASP A 9 2.70 -0.08 11.92
N PHE A 10 2.76 -0.79 10.79
CA PHE A 10 3.05 -2.21 10.70
C PHE A 10 4.04 -2.49 9.57
N ALA A 11 4.82 -3.56 9.70
CA ALA A 11 5.69 -4.04 8.64
C ALA A 11 5.46 -5.54 8.43
N LEU A 12 5.07 -5.92 7.21
CA LEU A 12 4.69 -7.30 6.87
C LEU A 12 5.48 -7.84 5.69
N GLU A 13 5.64 -9.15 5.58
CA GLU A 13 6.36 -9.73 4.44
C GLU A 13 5.63 -9.47 3.12
N LYS A 14 4.29 -9.58 3.11
CA LYS A 14 3.45 -9.37 1.93
C LYS A 14 2.21 -8.55 2.25
N ALA A 15 1.59 -7.98 1.22
CA ALA A 15 0.28 -7.33 1.35
C ALA A 15 -0.81 -8.30 1.84
N TYR A 16 -0.71 -9.57 1.42
CA TYR A 16 -1.72 -10.60 1.70
C TYR A 16 -1.64 -11.16 3.12
N ASP A 17 -0.61 -10.78 3.88
CA ASP A 17 -0.48 -11.10 5.31
C ASP A 17 -1.45 -10.23 6.17
N VAL A 18 -2.11 -9.25 5.57
CA VAL A 18 -3.19 -8.47 6.21
C VAL A 18 -4.49 -9.25 6.15
N THR A 19 -4.85 -9.92 7.24
CA THR A 19 -6.04 -10.78 7.33
C THR A 19 -7.31 -9.98 7.62
N VAL A 20 -8.48 -10.51 7.25
CA VAL A 20 -9.80 -9.97 7.62
C VAL A 20 -9.90 -9.74 9.14
N GLU A 21 -9.42 -10.68 9.93
CA GLU A 21 -9.48 -10.61 11.40
C GLU A 21 -8.64 -9.45 11.94
N SER A 22 -7.42 -9.30 11.43
CA SER A 22 -6.54 -8.19 11.81
C SER A 22 -7.12 -6.82 11.44
N LEU A 23 -7.80 -6.72 10.29
CA LEU A 23 -8.48 -5.49 9.86
C LEU A 23 -9.65 -5.14 10.78
N LYS A 24 -10.51 -6.12 11.08
CA LYS A 24 -11.64 -5.94 12.00
C LYS A 24 -11.19 -5.53 13.39
N LYS A 25 -10.13 -6.15 13.92
CA LYS A 25 -9.52 -5.80 15.21
C LYS A 25 -9.06 -4.34 15.28
N HIS A 26 -8.62 -3.79 14.15
CA HIS A 26 -8.17 -2.40 14.05
C HIS A 26 -9.26 -1.42 13.60
N GLY A 27 -10.51 -1.87 13.44
CA GLY A 27 -11.63 -1.04 13.01
C GLY A 27 -11.52 -0.58 11.54
N ILE A 28 -10.80 -1.32 10.71
CA ILE A 28 -10.61 -0.98 9.29
C ILE A 28 -11.81 -1.45 8.47
N LYS A 29 -12.35 -0.53 7.68
CA LYS A 29 -13.47 -0.73 6.75
C LYS A 29 -13.04 -0.78 5.30
N VAL A 30 -11.93 -0.13 4.93
CA VAL A 30 -11.44 -0.07 3.54
C VAL A 30 -9.92 -0.28 3.51
N VAL A 31 -9.46 -1.06 2.54
CA VAL A 31 -8.03 -1.29 2.29
C VAL A 31 -7.60 -0.51 1.07
N PHE A 32 -6.67 0.43 1.24
CA PHE A 32 -5.94 1.04 0.15
C PHE A 32 -4.63 0.29 -0.07
N VAL A 33 -4.32 -0.04 -1.31
CA VAL A 33 -3.13 -0.83 -1.67
C VAL A 33 -2.40 -0.22 -2.86
N ASP A 34 -1.07 -0.16 -2.83
CA ASP A 34 -0.31 0.17 -4.04
C ASP A 34 -0.35 -0.97 -5.05
N LEU A 35 -0.11 -0.65 -6.32
CA LEU A 35 -0.18 -1.61 -7.42
C LEU A 35 1.14 -2.34 -7.64
N ASP A 36 2.16 -1.61 -8.08
CA ASP A 36 3.40 -2.20 -8.62
C ASP A 36 4.32 -2.57 -7.47
N ASN A 37 4.81 -3.82 -7.45
CA ASN A 37 5.64 -4.36 -6.37
C ASN A 37 4.96 -4.48 -4.99
N THR A 38 3.66 -4.17 -4.89
CA THR A 38 2.83 -4.41 -3.70
C THR A 38 1.73 -5.45 -3.99
N LEU A 39 0.69 -5.10 -4.77
CA LEU A 39 -0.41 -6.01 -5.11
C LEU A 39 -0.08 -6.94 -6.29
N ILE A 40 0.76 -6.50 -7.22
CA ILE A 40 1.24 -7.35 -8.32
C ILE A 40 2.70 -7.04 -8.60
N ALA A 41 3.43 -8.04 -9.09
CA ALA A 41 4.73 -7.79 -9.69
C ALA A 41 4.54 -6.91 -10.92
N TRP A 42 5.36 -5.87 -11.08
CA TRP A 42 5.18 -4.87 -12.13
C TRP A 42 5.25 -5.44 -13.57
N ASN A 43 5.85 -6.63 -13.74
CA ASN A 43 5.99 -7.35 -15.01
C ASN A 43 5.08 -8.59 -15.13
N ASN A 44 4.26 -8.90 -14.11
CA ASN A 44 3.35 -10.04 -14.13
C ASN A 44 1.92 -9.55 -13.81
N PRO A 45 1.10 -9.27 -14.84
CA PRO A 45 -0.23 -8.71 -14.63
C PRO A 45 -1.22 -9.72 -14.08
N ASP A 46 -0.93 -11.03 -14.04
CA ASP A 46 -1.89 -12.10 -13.71
C ASP A 46 -2.13 -12.32 -12.22
N GLY A 47 -1.33 -11.66 -11.37
CA GLY A 47 -1.38 -11.84 -9.92
C GLY A 47 -1.02 -13.28 -9.52
N THR A 48 -0.94 -13.53 -8.23
CA THR A 48 -0.72 -14.88 -7.69
C THR A 48 -2.04 -15.50 -7.23
N PRO A 49 -2.15 -16.84 -7.12
CA PRO A 49 -3.29 -17.47 -6.47
C PRO A 49 -3.53 -16.95 -5.05
N GLU A 50 -2.45 -16.72 -4.30
CA GLU A 50 -2.47 -16.11 -2.96
C GLU A 50 -3.12 -14.72 -2.96
N MET A 51 -2.78 -13.86 -3.92
CA MET A 51 -3.42 -12.54 -4.09
C MET A 51 -4.91 -12.67 -4.35
N ARG A 52 -5.31 -13.62 -5.21
CA ARG A 52 -6.72 -13.82 -5.57
C ARG A 52 -7.54 -14.29 -4.37
N GLN A 53 -6.99 -15.22 -3.58
CA GLN A 53 -7.62 -15.68 -2.35
C GLN A 53 -7.78 -14.52 -1.37
N TRP A 54 -6.73 -13.72 -1.17
CA TRP A 54 -6.79 -12.55 -0.28
C TRP A 54 -7.87 -11.55 -0.69
N LEU A 55 -8.01 -11.25 -1.99
CA LEU A 55 -9.10 -10.40 -2.48
C LEU A 55 -10.48 -11.01 -2.23
N HIS A 56 -10.62 -12.32 -2.45
CA HIS A 56 -11.87 -13.03 -2.21
C HIS A 56 -12.27 -12.98 -0.73
N ASP A 57 -11.33 -13.24 0.18
CA ASP A 57 -11.59 -13.22 1.63
C ASP A 57 -12.04 -11.83 2.09
N LEU A 58 -11.44 -10.76 1.56
CA LEU A 58 -11.83 -9.38 1.87
C LEU A 58 -13.20 -9.03 1.27
N GLN A 59 -13.47 -9.49 0.05
CA GLN A 59 -14.76 -9.30 -0.61
C GLN A 59 -15.88 -9.98 0.18
N ASP A 60 -15.70 -11.25 0.58
CA ASP A 60 -16.66 -12.00 1.40
C ASP A 60 -16.90 -11.34 2.77
N ALA A 61 -15.87 -10.71 3.32
CA ALA A 61 -15.97 -9.95 4.57
C ALA A 61 -16.59 -8.56 4.40
N GLY A 62 -16.92 -8.13 3.17
CA GLY A 62 -17.47 -6.81 2.88
C GLY A 62 -16.45 -5.67 3.04
N ILE A 63 -15.15 -5.97 2.94
CA ILE A 63 -14.07 -4.98 3.05
C ILE A 63 -13.56 -4.65 1.64
N PRO A 64 -13.94 -3.50 1.05
CA PRO A 64 -13.47 -3.11 -0.26
C PRO A 64 -11.95 -2.90 -0.28
N VAL A 65 -11.32 -3.41 -1.34
CA VAL A 65 -9.93 -3.15 -1.68
C VAL A 65 -9.90 -2.12 -2.80
N VAL A 66 -9.06 -1.10 -2.64
CA VAL A 66 -8.92 -0.01 -3.60
C VAL A 66 -7.45 0.17 -3.94
N VAL A 67 -7.13 0.04 -5.23
CA VAL A 67 -5.78 0.32 -5.69
C VAL A 67 -5.56 1.83 -5.75
N VAL A 68 -4.57 2.35 -5.01
CA VAL A 68 -4.20 3.77 -5.05
C VAL A 68 -2.81 3.89 -5.65
N SER A 69 -2.70 4.34 -6.90
CA SER A 69 -1.45 4.31 -7.66
C SER A 69 -1.08 5.65 -8.28
N ASN A 70 0.23 5.94 -8.36
CA ASN A 70 0.76 7.08 -9.11
C ASN A 70 0.79 6.86 -10.62
N ASN A 71 0.49 5.65 -11.09
CA ASN A 71 0.47 5.33 -12.51
C ASN A 71 -0.69 6.00 -13.26
N LYS A 72 -0.55 6.00 -14.58
CA LYS A 72 -1.60 6.45 -15.50
C LYS A 72 -2.80 5.51 -15.46
N TYR A 73 -3.99 6.08 -15.67
CA TYR A 73 -5.26 5.36 -15.66
C TYR A 73 -5.23 4.05 -16.44
N GLU A 74 -4.81 4.05 -17.70
CA GLU A 74 -4.80 2.84 -18.54
C GLU A 74 -3.95 1.69 -17.99
N ARG A 75 -2.81 2.02 -17.36
CA ARG A 75 -1.92 1.03 -16.75
C ARG A 75 -2.56 0.39 -15.53
N VAL A 76 -3.22 1.20 -14.71
CA VAL A 76 -3.90 0.74 -13.49
C VAL A 76 -5.13 -0.07 -13.87
N LYS A 77 -6.00 0.48 -14.73
CA LYS A 77 -7.21 -0.18 -15.23
C LYS A 77 -6.88 -1.57 -15.79
N ARG A 78 -5.94 -1.66 -16.74
CA ARG A 78 -5.53 -2.94 -17.35
C ARG A 78 -5.05 -3.97 -16.32
N ALA A 79 -4.46 -3.53 -15.21
CA ALA A 79 -3.94 -4.42 -14.18
C ALA A 79 -5.05 -5.00 -13.30
N VAL A 80 -6.06 -4.19 -12.98
CA VAL A 80 -7.04 -4.50 -11.93
C VAL A 80 -8.41 -4.92 -12.47
N GLU A 81 -8.73 -4.58 -13.72
CA GLU A 81 -10.05 -4.79 -14.33
C GLU A 81 -10.52 -6.25 -14.28
N LYS A 82 -9.62 -7.20 -14.54
CA LYS A 82 -9.93 -8.64 -14.47
C LYS A 82 -10.21 -9.19 -13.07
N PHE A 83 -9.84 -8.42 -12.04
CA PHE A 83 -10.07 -8.78 -10.64
C PHE A 83 -11.27 -8.03 -10.05
N GLY A 84 -11.90 -7.12 -10.82
CA GLY A 84 -13.03 -6.33 -10.33
C GLY A 84 -12.67 -5.35 -9.20
N ILE A 85 -11.39 -5.00 -9.04
CA ILE A 85 -10.92 -4.12 -7.97
C ILE A 85 -11.05 -2.66 -8.41
N GLU A 86 -11.64 -1.83 -7.56
CA GLU A 86 -11.71 -0.40 -7.78
C GLU A 86 -10.34 0.29 -7.63
N PHE A 87 -10.17 1.46 -8.24
CA PHE A 87 -8.88 2.14 -8.18
C PHE A 87 -8.97 3.68 -8.23
N GLU A 88 -7.89 4.31 -7.78
CA GLU A 88 -7.56 5.72 -7.94
C GLU A 88 -6.19 5.82 -8.62
N ALA A 89 -6.22 6.16 -9.91
CA ALA A 89 -5.01 6.46 -10.67
C ALA A 89 -4.53 7.90 -10.42
N PHE A 90 -3.30 8.22 -10.82
CA PHE A 90 -2.70 9.55 -10.59
C PHE A 90 -2.90 10.03 -9.13
N ALA A 91 -2.57 9.17 -8.17
CA ALA A 91 -2.78 9.46 -6.75
C ALA A 91 -1.86 10.57 -6.21
N LEU A 92 -0.75 10.84 -6.90
CA LEU A 92 0.27 11.83 -6.56
C LEU A 92 0.91 11.61 -5.17
N LYS A 93 1.04 10.37 -4.71
CA LYS A 93 1.83 10.02 -3.53
C LYS A 93 3.27 10.55 -3.71
N PRO A 94 3.89 11.19 -2.70
CA PRO A 94 3.53 11.20 -1.27
C PRO A 94 2.54 12.30 -0.84
N PHE A 95 1.88 12.99 -1.76
CA PHE A 95 0.77 13.89 -1.43
C PHE A 95 -0.51 13.08 -1.19
N THR A 96 -1.51 13.72 -0.59
CA THR A 96 -2.75 13.04 -0.16
C THR A 96 -3.87 13.12 -1.20
N PHE A 97 -3.61 13.66 -2.40
CA PHE A 97 -4.67 13.94 -3.39
C PHE A 97 -5.50 12.71 -3.75
N GLY A 98 -4.87 11.62 -4.19
CA GLY A 98 -5.58 10.38 -4.51
C GLY A 98 -6.24 9.73 -3.30
N ILE A 99 -5.56 9.74 -2.15
CA ILE A 99 -6.09 9.20 -0.90
C ILE A 99 -7.37 9.95 -0.49
N ASN A 100 -7.36 11.29 -0.51
CA ASN A 100 -8.51 12.11 -0.14
C ASN A 100 -9.68 11.92 -1.11
N ARG A 101 -9.42 11.69 -2.41
CA ARG A 101 -10.47 11.34 -3.37
C ARG A 101 -11.10 9.99 -3.04
N ALA A 102 -10.29 8.97 -2.75
CA ALA A 102 -10.78 7.66 -2.35
C ALA A 102 -11.59 7.74 -1.04
N LEU A 103 -11.07 8.41 0.01
CA LEU A 103 -11.78 8.60 1.28
C LEU A 103 -13.18 9.20 1.06
N LYS A 104 -13.28 10.23 0.23
CA LYS A 104 -14.55 10.86 -0.13
C LYS A 104 -15.47 9.93 -0.93
N ARG A 105 -14.93 9.15 -1.86
CA ARG A 105 -15.70 8.23 -2.71
C ARG A 105 -16.34 7.10 -1.89
N PHE A 106 -15.61 6.58 -0.91
CA PHE A 106 -16.09 5.49 -0.04
C PHE A 106 -16.79 5.97 1.22
N ASP A 107 -16.89 7.29 1.44
CA ASP A 107 -17.51 7.91 2.61
C ASP A 107 -16.97 7.35 3.95
N VAL A 108 -15.63 7.30 4.06
CA VAL A 108 -14.93 6.76 5.23
C VAL A 108 -13.97 7.76 5.84
N GLN A 109 -13.75 7.61 7.15
CA GLN A 109 -12.79 8.41 7.89
C GLN A 109 -11.37 7.84 7.77
N PRO A 110 -10.32 8.68 7.85
CA PRO A 110 -8.93 8.23 7.77
C PRO A 110 -8.55 7.05 8.69
N TYR A 111 -9.10 7.01 9.91
CA TYR A 111 -8.81 5.96 10.89
C TYR A 111 -9.47 4.61 10.56
N GLU A 112 -10.46 4.60 9.66
CA GLU A 112 -11.16 3.41 9.17
C GLU A 112 -10.47 2.81 7.93
N VAL A 113 -9.34 3.39 7.52
CA VAL A 113 -8.63 3.01 6.30
C VAL A 113 -7.17 2.70 6.61
N ILE A 114 -6.68 1.66 5.94
CA ILE A 114 -5.27 1.27 5.97
C ILE A 114 -4.65 1.40 4.58
N MET A 115 -3.44 1.95 4.49
CA MET A 115 -2.66 2.01 3.26
C MET A 115 -1.53 0.98 3.31
N ILE A 116 -1.50 0.08 2.33
CA ILE A 116 -0.49 -0.97 2.18
C ILE A 116 0.39 -0.63 0.98
N GLY A 117 1.70 -0.60 1.16
CA GLY A 117 2.65 -0.31 0.07
C GLY A 117 4.07 -0.72 0.41
N ASP A 118 4.92 -0.82 -0.60
CA ASP A 118 6.31 -1.26 -0.47
C ASP A 118 7.33 -0.09 -0.45
N GLN A 119 6.85 1.14 -0.59
CA GLN A 119 7.69 2.34 -0.63
C GLN A 119 7.42 3.28 0.56
N LEU A 120 8.45 3.50 1.38
CA LEU A 120 8.43 4.49 2.47
C LEU A 120 8.19 5.91 1.96
N MET A 121 8.86 6.26 0.86
CA MET A 121 8.92 7.65 0.38
C MET A 121 7.62 8.13 -0.26
N THR A 122 6.74 7.19 -0.64
CA THR A 122 5.46 7.44 -1.29
C THR A 122 4.31 6.98 -0.42
N ASP A 123 4.17 5.68 -0.17
CA ASP A 123 2.96 5.08 0.41
C ASP A 123 2.85 5.41 1.89
N ILE A 124 3.86 5.06 2.67
CA ILE A 124 3.87 5.31 4.12
C ILE A 124 3.78 6.80 4.41
N ARG A 125 4.54 7.62 3.67
CA ARG A 125 4.48 9.07 3.82
C ARG A 125 3.13 9.65 3.44
N ALA A 126 2.48 9.17 2.38
CA ALA A 126 1.15 9.64 2.00
C ALA A 126 0.10 9.25 3.05
N ALA A 127 0.17 8.01 3.55
CA ALA A 127 -0.70 7.50 4.59
C ALA A 127 -0.60 8.33 5.87
N LYS A 128 0.62 8.55 6.37
CA LYS A 128 0.87 9.40 7.57
C LYS A 128 0.35 10.81 7.40
N ARG A 129 0.52 11.41 6.22
CA ARG A 129 0.01 12.76 5.94
C ARG A 129 -1.51 12.84 5.89
N ALA A 130 -2.16 11.77 5.45
CA ALA A 130 -3.61 11.68 5.38
C ALA A 130 -4.23 11.15 6.70
N GLY A 131 -3.42 10.76 7.69
CA GLY A 131 -3.89 10.22 8.97
C GLY A 131 -4.38 8.77 8.91
N LEU A 132 -3.95 8.00 7.89
CA LEU A 132 -4.27 6.58 7.74
C LEU A 132 -3.30 5.73 8.56
N LYS A 133 -3.77 4.53 8.95
CA LYS A 133 -2.85 3.45 9.31
C LYS A 133 -2.04 3.01 8.08
N SER A 134 -0.80 2.58 8.30
CA SER A 134 0.12 2.27 7.21
C SER A 134 0.85 0.95 7.43
N VAL A 135 0.90 0.13 6.38
CA VAL A 135 1.64 -1.14 6.34
C VAL A 135 2.73 -1.04 5.29
N LEU A 136 3.98 -1.22 5.72
CA LEU A 136 5.10 -1.38 4.81
C LEU A 136 5.28 -2.87 4.48
N VAL A 137 5.32 -3.22 3.20
CA VAL A 137 5.57 -4.59 2.77
C VAL A 137 6.91 -4.74 2.06
N LYS A 138 7.43 -5.97 1.96
CA LYS A 138 8.59 -6.24 1.10
C LYS A 138 8.14 -6.17 -0.36
N PRO A 139 8.95 -5.58 -1.26
CA PRO A 139 8.61 -5.52 -2.67
C PRO A 139 8.60 -6.93 -3.28
N LEU A 140 7.59 -7.22 -4.11
CA LEU A 140 7.45 -8.54 -4.76
C LEU A 140 8.64 -8.88 -5.67
N LEU A 141 9.25 -7.88 -6.31
CA LEU A 141 10.47 -8.02 -7.09
C LEU A 141 11.55 -7.05 -6.59
N LYS A 142 12.82 -7.42 -6.79
CA LYS A 142 13.95 -6.51 -6.54
C LYS A 142 14.06 -5.40 -7.59
N THR A 143 13.42 -5.57 -8.74
CA THR A 143 13.41 -4.62 -9.85
C THR A 143 12.17 -3.74 -9.80
N ASP A 144 12.35 -2.50 -10.22
CA ASP A 144 11.35 -1.44 -10.16
C ASP A 144 11.21 -0.81 -11.56
N SER A 145 10.05 -0.23 -11.85
CA SER A 145 9.85 0.58 -13.05
C SER A 145 10.79 1.79 -13.06
N ILE A 146 11.13 2.32 -14.24
CA ILE A 146 12.11 3.43 -14.37
C ILE A 146 11.71 4.62 -13.47
N ASN A 147 10.42 4.93 -13.39
CA ASN A 147 9.89 6.04 -12.60
C ASN A 147 10.08 5.86 -11.08
N THR A 148 10.17 4.62 -10.59
CA THR A 148 10.28 4.31 -9.16
C THR A 148 11.74 4.19 -8.68
N GLN A 149 12.71 3.99 -9.58
CA GLN A 149 14.12 3.82 -9.23
C GLN A 149 14.77 5.03 -8.55
N ILE A 150 14.41 6.27 -8.94
CA ILE A 150 14.93 7.49 -8.29
C ILE A 150 14.46 7.57 -6.84
N ASN A 151 13.20 7.20 -6.58
CA ASN A 151 12.64 7.19 -5.23
C ASN A 151 13.34 6.16 -4.35
N ARG A 152 13.70 4.98 -4.89
CA ARG A 152 14.44 3.95 -4.16
C ARG A 152 15.79 4.41 -3.64
N TRP A 153 16.51 5.22 -4.41
CA TRP A 153 17.80 5.73 -3.93
C TRP A 153 17.64 6.66 -2.72
N ARG A 154 16.65 7.56 -2.75
CA ARG A 154 16.32 8.44 -1.61
C ARG A 154 15.80 7.62 -0.42
N GLU A 155 15.02 6.58 -0.71
CA GLU A 155 14.47 5.67 0.28
C GLU A 155 15.55 4.92 1.04
N ARG A 156 16.55 4.36 0.35
CA ARG A 156 17.70 3.67 1.00
C ARG A 156 18.42 4.58 1.99
N ARG A 157 18.58 5.86 1.67
CA ARG A 157 19.18 6.86 2.59
C ARG A 157 18.29 7.10 3.82
N THR A 158 16.98 7.21 3.62
CA THR A 158 16.02 7.41 4.71
C THR A 158 15.92 6.18 5.60
N MET A 159 15.85 4.98 5.00
CA MET A 159 15.86 3.70 5.69
C MET A 159 17.11 3.54 6.56
N LYS A 160 18.31 3.86 6.04
CA LYS A 160 19.54 3.84 6.86
C LYS A 160 19.44 4.73 8.10
N LYS A 161 18.82 5.91 7.99
CA LYS A 161 18.63 6.82 9.13
C LYS A 161 17.60 6.28 10.13
N ILE A 162 16.52 5.66 9.64
CA ILE A 162 15.53 4.99 10.48
C ILE A 162 16.21 3.85 11.25
N ILE A 163 16.93 2.98 10.56
CA ILE A 163 17.63 1.84 11.18
C ILE A 163 18.64 2.30 12.22
N ALA A 164 19.43 3.33 11.91
CA ALA A 164 20.41 3.87 12.84
C ALA A 164 19.78 4.46 14.11
N LYS A 165 18.53 4.96 14.05
CA LYS A 165 17.86 5.61 15.17
C LYS A 165 16.91 4.70 15.95
N TYR A 166 16.19 3.82 15.26
CA TYR A 166 15.08 3.02 15.81
C TYR A 166 15.31 1.51 15.71
N GLY A 167 16.41 1.06 15.08
CA GLY A 167 16.67 -0.35 14.81
C GLY A 167 16.08 -0.84 13.49
N ALA A 168 16.41 -2.09 13.14
CA ALA A 168 15.91 -2.71 11.93
C ALA A 168 14.38 -2.86 11.96
N ILE A 169 13.73 -2.71 10.79
CA ILE A 169 12.30 -3.00 10.66
C ILE A 169 12.11 -4.52 10.74
N ASP A 170 11.34 -4.95 11.73
CA ASP A 170 10.93 -6.34 11.90
C ASP A 170 9.69 -6.61 11.06
N TYR A 171 9.85 -7.42 10.00
CA TYR A 171 8.77 -7.76 9.08
C TYR A 171 8.09 -9.04 9.56
N LYS A 172 6.80 -8.95 9.87
CA LYS A 172 5.99 -10.06 10.38
C LYS A 172 5.16 -10.70 9.26
N ARG A 173 4.52 -11.82 9.58
CA ARG A 173 3.55 -12.50 8.69
C ARG A 173 2.09 -12.26 9.11
N GLU A 174 1.89 -11.40 10.10
CA GLU A 174 0.58 -11.03 10.61
C GLU A 174 0.67 -9.66 11.30
N MET A 175 -0.43 -8.89 11.25
CA MET A 175 -0.55 -7.53 11.78
C MET A 175 -0.89 -7.48 13.27
#